data_AF-A0A7S1S4S2-F1
#
_entry.id   AF-A0A7S1S4S2-F1
#
_cell.length_a   1.000
_cell.length_b   1.000
_cell.length_c   1.000
_cell.angle_alpha   90.00
_cell.angle_beta   90.00
_cell.angle_gamma   90.00
#
_symmetry.space_group_name_H-M   'P 1'
#
loop_
_entity.id
_entity.type
_entity.pdbx_description
1 polymer ?
#
loop_
_entity_poly.entity_id
_entity_poly.type
_entity_poly.pdbx_seq_one_letter_code
_entity_poly.pdbx_strand_id
1 'polypeptide(L)'
;VHGPGQRKVVLACTDWAAVTRAIAADHGILEEEQYLLQEPEGADGTRFYRLERKMDARKLYFSQASISPSFRDGRPIYELLNSIDSGSTDPLRALEPLDVVHFDGKWWSCSNRRLWVLKHCSASIAGKAVWVRVQVHPADGKFREKYTTTNGGIQVRITTRSRSPSPASRG
;
A
#
# COMPACT_ATOMS: atom_id res chain seq x y z
N VAL A 1 -16.43 12.41 -1.34
CA VAL A 1 -15.75 11.11 -1.25
C VAL A 1 -15.06 10.78 -2.58
N HIS A 2 -13.81 11.18 -2.85
CA HIS A 2 -13.08 10.70 -4.04
C HIS A 2 -12.72 9.22 -3.87
N GLY A 3 -13.38 8.30 -4.58
CA GLY A 3 -13.07 6.86 -4.57
C GLY A 3 -11.73 6.50 -5.22
N PRO A 4 -11.29 5.23 -5.07
CA PRO A 4 -10.06 4.75 -5.68
C PRO A 4 -10.11 4.90 -7.21
N GLY A 5 -9.03 5.44 -7.79
CA GLY A 5 -8.96 5.82 -9.20
C GLY A 5 -9.39 7.27 -9.50
N GLN A 6 -9.38 8.17 -8.50
CA GLN A 6 -9.78 9.58 -8.61
C GLN A 6 -11.26 9.82 -8.97
N ARG A 7 -12.13 8.81 -8.87
CA ARG A 7 -13.57 8.96 -9.15
C ARG A 7 -14.25 9.73 -8.02
N LYS A 8 -14.76 10.93 -8.31
CA LYS A 8 -15.49 11.76 -7.32
C LYS A 8 -16.84 11.10 -6.97
N VAL A 9 -16.99 10.62 -5.74
CA VAL A 9 -18.27 10.19 -5.15
C VAL A 9 -18.77 11.33 -4.29
N VAL A 10 -19.93 11.88 -4.61
CA VAL A 10 -20.59 12.91 -3.80
C VAL A 10 -21.72 12.21 -3.07
N LEU A 11 -21.63 12.09 -1.75
CA LEU A 11 -22.68 11.50 -0.93
C LEU A 11 -23.34 12.63 -0.15
N ALA A 12 -24.59 12.93 -0.48
CA ALA A 12 -25.45 13.82 0.31
C ALA A 12 -26.02 12.98 1.47
N CYS A 13 -25.30 12.94 2.58
CA CYS A 13 -25.59 12.02 3.66
C CYS A 13 -25.24 12.66 5.01
N THR A 14 -26.17 12.60 5.96
CA THR A 14 -26.02 13.11 7.32
C THR A 14 -25.53 12.05 8.33
N ASP A 15 -25.52 10.77 7.95
CA ASP A 15 -25.14 9.65 8.81
C ASP A 15 -23.88 8.93 8.28
N TRP A 16 -22.84 8.84 9.11
CA TRP A 16 -21.60 8.16 8.77
C TRP A 16 -21.81 6.69 8.38
N ALA A 17 -22.72 5.98 9.07
CA ALA A 17 -22.96 4.57 8.78
C ALA A 17 -23.64 4.38 7.41
N ALA A 18 -24.46 5.34 6.97
CA ALA A 18 -25.01 5.33 5.62
C ALA A 18 -23.94 5.62 4.55
N VAL A 19 -22.95 6.47 4.85
CA VAL A 19 -21.79 6.72 3.97
C VAL A 19 -20.98 5.44 3.75
N THR A 20 -20.61 4.72 4.82
CA THR A 20 -19.76 3.52 4.71
C THR A 20 -20.47 2.39 3.97
N ARG A 21 -21.77 2.18 4.23
CA ARG A 21 -22.59 1.19 3.53
C ARG A 21 -22.74 1.51 2.04
N ALA A 22 -23.00 2.77 1.69
CA ALA A 22 -23.09 3.19 0.30
C ALA A 22 -21.77 2.96 -0.45
N ILE A 23 -20.64 3.29 0.17
CA ILE A 23 -19.32 3.02 -0.40
C ILE A 23 -19.10 1.52 -0.63
N ALA A 24 -19.47 0.68 0.33
CA ALA A 24 -19.32 -0.77 0.20
C ALA A 24 -20.16 -1.34 -0.95
N ALA A 25 -21.40 -0.89 -1.08
CA ALA A 25 -22.30 -1.30 -2.15
C ALA A 25 -21.81 -0.83 -3.54
N ASP A 26 -21.39 0.43 -3.67
CA ASP A 26 -21.07 1.04 -4.96
C ASP A 26 -19.66 0.67 -5.46
N HIS A 27 -18.71 0.45 -4.55
CA HIS A 27 -17.31 0.24 -4.88
C HIS A 27 -16.78 -1.16 -4.53
N GLY A 28 -17.56 -2.00 -3.85
CA GLY A 28 -17.12 -3.32 -3.41
C GLY A 28 -15.97 -3.26 -2.40
N ILE A 29 -15.86 -2.17 -1.62
CA ILE A 29 -14.83 -1.98 -0.59
C ILE A 29 -15.48 -2.17 0.77
N LEU A 30 -15.12 -3.26 1.45
CA LEU A 30 -15.61 -3.56 2.79
C LEU A 30 -15.32 -2.41 3.75
N GLU A 31 -16.21 -2.17 4.72
CA GLU A 31 -16.12 -1.01 5.62
C GLU A 31 -14.78 -0.93 6.35
N GLU A 32 -14.24 -2.06 6.79
CA GLU A 32 -12.94 -2.13 7.46
C GLU A 32 -11.75 -1.80 6.53
N GLU A 33 -11.94 -1.86 5.22
CA GLU A 33 -10.94 -1.51 4.21
C GLU A 33 -11.10 -0.07 3.70
N GLN A 34 -12.09 0.67 4.21
CA GLN A 34 -12.28 2.07 3.86
C GLN A 34 -11.37 2.98 4.69
N TYR A 35 -10.72 3.94 4.02
CA TYR A 35 -9.97 5.01 4.65
C TYR A 35 -10.41 6.35 4.08
N LEU A 36 -11.13 7.12 4.90
CA LEU A 36 -11.72 8.39 4.49
C LEU A 36 -10.86 9.55 5.02
N LEU A 37 -10.29 10.31 4.09
CA LEU A 37 -9.52 11.51 4.35
C LEU A 37 -10.42 12.73 4.15
N GLN A 38 -10.58 13.58 5.16
CA GLN A 38 -11.31 14.82 4.99
C GLN A 38 -10.50 15.79 4.12
N GLU A 39 -11.16 16.29 3.08
CA GLU A 39 -10.64 17.35 2.20
C GLU A 39 -11.07 18.72 2.78
N PRO A 40 -10.44 19.84 2.36
CA PRO A 40 -10.87 21.16 2.76
C PRO A 40 -12.36 21.37 2.48
N GLU A 41 -13.05 22.02 3.43
CA GLU A 41 -14.47 22.31 3.32
C GLU A 41 -14.73 23.26 2.14
N GLY A 42 -15.82 23.03 1.43
CA GLY A 42 -16.28 23.94 0.39
C GLY A 42 -16.63 25.31 0.96
N ALA A 43 -16.62 26.34 0.11
CA ALA A 43 -17.05 27.68 0.49
C ALA A 43 -18.51 27.74 1.00
N ASP A 44 -19.29 26.72 0.70
CA ASP A 44 -20.70 26.51 1.07
C ASP A 44 -20.87 25.68 2.37
N GLY A 45 -19.79 25.30 3.05
CA GLY A 45 -19.84 24.41 4.23
C GLY A 45 -19.99 22.93 3.86
N THR A 46 -19.89 22.58 2.58
CA THR A 46 -19.96 21.18 2.16
C THR A 46 -18.68 20.46 2.53
N ARG A 47 -18.80 19.37 3.31
CA ARG A 47 -17.66 18.52 3.66
C ARG A 47 -17.34 17.55 2.53
N PHE A 48 -16.10 17.58 2.09
CA PHE A 48 -15.57 16.63 1.13
C PHE A 48 -14.68 15.62 1.83
N TYR A 49 -14.73 14.39 1.32
CA TYR A 49 -13.81 13.34 1.73
C TYR A 49 -13.15 12.75 0.50
N ARG A 50 -12.00 12.12 0.67
CA ARG A 50 -11.35 11.21 -0.28
C ARG A 50 -11.33 9.82 0.33
N LEU A 51 -11.94 8.88 -0.37
CA LEU A 51 -11.91 7.46 -0.06
C LEU A 51 -10.69 6.82 -0.69
N GLU A 52 -9.82 6.35 0.17
CA GLU A 52 -8.75 5.43 -0.18
C GLU A 52 -9.07 4.05 0.36
N ARG A 53 -8.52 3.02 -0.27
CA ARG A 53 -8.56 1.66 0.27
C ARG A 53 -7.38 1.49 1.21
N LYS A 54 -7.59 0.86 2.36
CA LYS A 54 -6.54 0.39 3.26
C LYS A 54 -6.58 -1.12 3.37
N MET A 55 -5.43 -1.72 3.58
CA MET A 55 -5.29 -3.16 3.81
C MET A 55 -4.35 -3.42 4.97
N ASP A 56 -4.61 -4.51 5.68
CA ASP A 56 -3.66 -5.05 6.65
C ASP A 56 -2.47 -5.64 5.89
N ALA A 57 -1.25 -5.17 6.19
CA ALA A 57 -0.02 -5.63 5.55
C ALA A 57 0.18 -7.15 5.67
N ARG A 58 -0.44 -7.81 6.67
CA ARG A 58 -0.41 -9.27 6.82
C ARG A 58 -1.14 -9.99 5.69
N LYS A 59 -2.20 -9.40 5.10
CA LYS A 59 -2.99 -9.96 3.99
C LYS A 59 -2.33 -9.83 2.62
N LEU A 60 -1.25 -9.04 2.52
CA LEU A 60 -0.53 -8.79 1.26
C LEU A 60 0.62 -9.77 1.06
N TYR A 61 0.89 -10.14 -0.19
CA TYR A 61 1.97 -11.06 -0.60
C TYR A 61 3.07 -10.35 -1.38
N PHE A 62 4.31 -10.83 -1.26
CA PHE A 62 5.43 -10.33 -2.05
C PHE A 62 5.36 -10.85 -3.48
N SER A 63 5.39 -9.96 -4.47
CA SER A 63 5.45 -10.36 -5.89
C SER A 63 6.84 -10.80 -6.34
N GLN A 64 7.91 -10.39 -5.66
CA GLN A 64 9.29 -10.66 -6.06
C GLN A 64 9.97 -11.60 -5.06
N ALA A 65 10.86 -12.47 -5.56
CA ALA A 65 11.67 -13.33 -4.71
C ALA A 65 12.75 -12.58 -3.92
N SER A 66 13.14 -11.38 -4.37
CA SER A 66 14.15 -10.58 -3.69
C SER A 66 13.90 -9.07 -3.73
N ILE A 67 14.53 -8.35 -2.81
CA ILE A 67 14.52 -6.88 -2.72
C ILE A 67 15.93 -6.32 -2.47
N SER A 68 16.11 -5.04 -2.79
CA SER A 68 17.29 -4.26 -2.38
C SER A 68 17.15 -3.81 -0.92
N PRO A 69 18.26 -3.70 -0.15
CA PRO A 69 18.27 -3.15 1.21
C PRO A 69 18.03 -1.64 1.26
N SER A 70 17.96 -0.96 0.11
CA SER A 70 17.67 0.47 0.03
C SER A 70 16.47 0.78 -0.86
N PHE A 71 15.78 1.87 -0.58
CA PHE A 71 14.78 2.51 -1.44
C PHE A 71 15.43 3.12 -2.69
N ARG A 72 14.60 3.66 -3.61
CA ARG A 72 15.11 4.23 -4.87
C ARG A 72 15.90 5.53 -4.65
N ASP A 73 15.60 6.23 -3.57
CA ASP A 73 16.27 7.45 -3.12
C ASP A 73 17.56 7.17 -2.32
N GLY A 74 17.97 5.90 -2.19
CA GLY A 74 19.17 5.49 -1.49
C GLY A 74 18.98 5.22 0.00
N ARG A 75 17.86 5.65 0.61
CA ARG A 75 17.61 5.44 2.05
C ARG A 75 17.50 3.95 2.36
N PRO A 76 18.11 3.46 3.46
CA PRO A 76 18.02 2.05 3.84
C PRO A 76 16.61 1.71 4.33
N ILE A 77 16.14 0.49 4.01
CA ILE A 77 14.80 0.05 4.45
C ILE A 77 14.68 -0.06 5.98
N TYR A 78 15.80 -0.28 6.66
CA TYR A 78 15.88 -0.35 8.12
C TYR A 78 15.63 0.99 8.81
N GLU A 79 15.94 2.11 8.16
CA GLU A 79 15.63 3.43 8.71
C GLU A 79 14.12 3.61 8.82
N LEU A 80 13.37 3.25 7.76
CA LEU A 80 11.92 3.30 7.80
C LEU A 80 11.31 2.33 8.83
N LEU A 81 11.89 1.13 8.96
CA LEU A 81 11.49 0.16 9.98
C LEU A 81 11.62 0.77 11.37
N ASN A 82 12.77 1.35 11.70
CA ASN A 82 13.00 1.97 12.99
C ASN A 82 12.04 3.14 13.24
N SER A 83 11.78 3.98 12.22
CA SER A 83 10.84 5.10 12.35
C SER A 83 9.40 4.65 12.63
N ILE A 84 8.97 3.54 12.05
CA ILE A 84 7.62 3.00 12.32
C ILE A 84 7.59 2.36 13.71
N ASP A 85 8.62 1.58 14.05
CA ASP A 85 8.71 0.88 15.35
C ASP A 85 8.80 1.88 16.52
N SER A 86 9.50 3.00 16.34
CA SER A 86 9.57 4.09 17.31
C SER A 86 8.33 4.98 17.35
N GLY A 87 7.35 4.74 16.47
CA GLY A 87 6.14 5.56 16.35
C GLY A 87 6.36 6.95 15.75
N SER A 88 7.56 7.25 15.21
CA SER A 88 7.80 8.54 14.53
C SER A 88 7.10 8.63 13.18
N THR A 89 6.75 7.48 12.60
CA THR A 89 6.06 7.36 11.31
C THR A 89 4.82 6.47 11.46
N ASP A 90 3.64 7.04 11.25
CA ASP A 90 2.39 6.27 11.13
C ASP A 90 2.25 5.72 9.70
N PRO A 91 2.25 4.38 9.49
CA PRO A 91 2.11 3.78 8.17
C PRO A 91 0.86 4.19 7.40
N LEU A 92 -0.25 4.40 8.08
CA LEU A 92 -1.53 4.69 7.45
C LEU A 92 -1.58 6.14 6.96
N ARG A 93 -0.97 7.06 7.70
CA ARG A 93 -1.03 8.51 7.42
C ARG A 93 0.16 9.03 6.64
N ALA A 94 1.37 8.60 6.98
CA ALA A 94 2.62 9.20 6.50
C ALA A 94 3.20 8.54 5.26
N LEU A 95 2.92 7.24 5.03
CA LEU A 95 3.46 6.54 3.87
C LEU A 95 2.61 6.75 2.64
N GLU A 96 3.27 6.82 1.48
CA GLU A 96 2.59 6.67 0.20
C GLU A 96 1.82 5.34 0.13
N PRO A 97 0.70 5.28 -0.60
CA PRO A 97 -0.02 4.03 -0.82
C PRO A 97 0.87 2.93 -1.41
N LEU A 98 0.63 1.68 -1.03
CA LEU A 98 1.25 0.53 -1.69
C LEU A 98 0.55 0.23 -3.01
N ASP A 99 1.32 0.12 -4.08
CA ASP A 99 0.84 -0.47 -5.33
C ASP A 99 0.57 -1.96 -5.11
N VAL A 100 -0.67 -2.38 -5.34
CA VAL A 100 -1.11 -3.77 -5.21
C VAL A 100 -1.87 -4.23 -6.45
N VAL A 101 -1.83 -5.54 -6.70
CA VAL A 101 -2.52 -6.21 -7.81
C VAL A 101 -3.28 -7.39 -7.25
N HIS A 102 -4.54 -7.57 -7.63
CA HIS A 102 -5.27 -8.80 -7.37
C HIS A 102 -4.99 -9.79 -8.51
N PHE A 103 -4.34 -10.90 -8.19
CA PHE A 103 -3.96 -11.91 -9.16
C PHE A 103 -3.98 -13.29 -8.50
N ASP A 104 -4.55 -14.29 -9.18
CA ASP A 104 -4.66 -15.66 -8.67
C ASP A 104 -5.28 -15.75 -7.26
N GLY A 105 -6.39 -15.01 -7.06
CA GLY A 105 -7.14 -14.97 -5.79
C GLY A 105 -6.42 -14.31 -4.61
N LYS A 106 -5.28 -13.64 -4.84
CA LYS A 106 -4.46 -13.03 -3.78
C LYS A 106 -4.10 -11.57 -4.12
N TRP A 107 -3.80 -10.81 -3.07
CA TRP A 107 -3.31 -9.44 -3.18
C TRP A 107 -1.78 -9.40 -3.13
N TRP A 108 -1.17 -9.01 -4.24
CA TRP A 108 0.28 -8.95 -4.42
C TRP A 108 0.75 -7.51 -4.38
N SER A 109 1.79 -7.21 -3.61
CA SER A 109 2.41 -5.88 -3.64
C SER A 109 3.41 -5.76 -4.79
N CYS A 110 3.38 -4.65 -5.52
CA CYS A 110 4.44 -4.25 -6.43
C CYS A 110 5.56 -3.48 -5.69
N SER A 111 5.30 -3.05 -4.46
CA SER A 111 6.20 -2.25 -3.61
C SER A 111 6.81 -3.10 -2.48
N ASN A 112 7.47 -4.21 -2.84
CA ASN A 112 7.95 -5.24 -1.90
C ASN A 112 8.87 -4.73 -0.78
N ARG A 113 9.69 -3.69 -1.04
CA ARG A 113 10.54 -3.07 0.00
C ARG A 113 9.71 -2.46 1.13
N ARG A 114 8.66 -1.69 0.80
CA ARG A 114 7.76 -1.09 1.79
C ARG A 114 6.93 -2.17 2.48
N LEU A 115 6.42 -3.15 1.74
CA LEU A 115 5.70 -4.27 2.34
C LEU A 115 6.58 -5.04 3.33
N TRP A 116 7.87 -5.23 3.03
CA TRP A 116 8.80 -5.92 3.91
C TRP A 116 8.92 -5.20 5.24
N VAL A 117 9.12 -3.88 5.20
CA VAL A 117 9.18 -3.04 6.41
C VAL A 117 7.89 -3.20 7.24
N LEU A 118 6.71 -3.07 6.62
CA LEU A 118 5.43 -3.15 7.32
C LEU A 118 5.18 -4.52 7.98
N LYS A 119 5.53 -5.61 7.30
CA LYS A 119 5.41 -6.96 7.87
C LYS A 119 6.38 -7.18 9.04
N HIS A 120 7.58 -6.62 8.99
CA HIS A 120 8.55 -6.71 10.09
C HIS A 120 8.11 -5.85 11.29
N CYS A 121 7.53 -4.68 11.05
CA CYS A 121 6.91 -3.88 12.13
C CYS A 121 5.76 -4.64 12.82
N SER A 122 4.88 -5.29 12.04
CA SER A 122 3.75 -6.06 12.60
C SER A 122 4.22 -7.22 13.49
N ALA A 123 5.37 -7.83 13.17
CA ALA A 123 5.99 -8.85 14.00
C ALA A 123 6.54 -8.27 15.32
N SER A 124 7.17 -7.08 15.28
CA SER A 124 7.69 -6.39 16.47
C SER A 124 6.60 -5.91 17.44
N ILE A 125 5.47 -5.42 16.91
CA ILE A 125 4.39 -4.82 17.72
C ILE A 125 3.37 -5.89 18.19
N ALA A 126 3.87 -7.04 18.67
CA ALA A 126 3.06 -8.12 19.26
C ALA A 126 1.86 -8.59 18.39
N GLY A 127 2.05 -8.65 17.06
CA GLY A 127 1.02 -9.14 16.14
C GLY A 127 -0.14 -8.18 15.89
N LYS A 128 -0.04 -6.90 16.28
CA LYS A 128 -1.02 -5.88 15.91
C LYS A 128 -1.08 -5.71 14.38
N ALA A 129 -2.29 -5.50 13.87
CA ALA A 129 -2.53 -5.21 12.47
C ALA A 129 -1.85 -3.90 12.07
N VAL A 130 -1.02 -3.94 11.03
CA VAL A 130 -0.43 -2.73 10.45
C VAL A 130 -1.21 -2.39 9.20
N TRP A 131 -2.06 -1.38 9.30
CA TRP A 131 -2.88 -0.90 8.19
C TRP A 131 -2.09 0.08 7.33
N VAL A 132 -2.22 -0.06 6.01
CA VAL A 132 -1.59 0.83 5.04
C VAL A 132 -2.56 1.13 3.91
N ARG A 133 -2.48 2.32 3.34
CA ARG A 133 -3.23 2.71 2.15
C ARG A 133 -2.72 1.92 0.94
N VAL A 134 -3.61 1.55 0.04
CA VAL A 134 -3.27 0.79 -1.17
C VAL A 134 -3.85 1.42 -2.42
N GLN A 135 -3.10 1.29 -3.52
CA GLN A 135 -3.54 1.64 -4.86
C GLN A 135 -3.60 0.36 -5.69
N VAL A 136 -4.80 0.01 -6.14
CA VAL A 136 -5.04 -1.21 -6.92
C VAL A 136 -4.72 -0.94 -8.39
N HIS A 137 -3.90 -1.80 -8.97
CA HIS A 137 -3.54 -1.80 -10.39
C HIS A 137 -4.00 -3.10 -11.07
N PRO A 138 -4.23 -3.08 -12.39
CA PRO A 138 -4.51 -4.29 -13.14
C PRO A 138 -3.29 -5.23 -13.17
N ALA A 139 -3.54 -6.53 -13.32
CA ALA A 139 -2.50 -7.55 -13.50
C ALA A 139 -1.94 -7.55 -14.95
N ASP A 140 -1.25 -6.46 -15.29
CA ASP A 140 -0.70 -6.21 -16.63
C ASP A 140 0.62 -6.97 -16.90
N GLY A 141 1.18 -6.77 -18.10
CA GLY A 141 2.47 -7.36 -18.49
C GLY A 141 3.61 -6.94 -17.57
N LYS A 142 3.64 -5.68 -17.11
CA LYS A 142 4.68 -5.15 -16.21
C LYS A 142 4.65 -5.84 -14.85
N PHE A 143 3.47 -6.15 -14.34
CA PHE A 143 3.32 -6.97 -13.13
C PHE A 143 3.88 -8.37 -13.37
N ARG A 144 3.48 -9.05 -14.46
CA ARG A 144 3.92 -10.41 -14.79
C ARG A 144 5.43 -10.54 -14.95
N GLU A 145 6.09 -9.56 -15.56
CA GLU A 145 7.56 -9.51 -15.70
C GLU A 145 8.28 -9.45 -14.34
N LYS A 146 7.67 -8.79 -13.34
CA LYS A 146 8.24 -8.63 -11.99
C LYS A 146 7.78 -9.70 -11.02
N TYR A 147 6.76 -10.46 -11.37
CA TYR A 147 6.24 -11.56 -10.60
C TYR A 147 7.23 -12.73 -10.64
N THR A 148 8.11 -12.77 -9.64
CA THR A 148 9.28 -13.66 -9.58
C THR A 148 9.35 -14.48 -8.31
N THR A 149 8.36 -14.35 -7.42
CA THR A 149 8.28 -15.11 -6.19
C THR A 149 8.19 -16.62 -6.44
N THR A 150 8.90 -17.41 -5.63
CA THR A 150 8.94 -18.88 -5.76
C THR A 150 8.38 -19.60 -4.52
N ASN A 151 7.98 -18.86 -3.49
CA ASN A 151 7.48 -19.37 -2.22
C ASN A 151 6.04 -18.89 -1.93
N GLY A 152 5.28 -18.60 -2.98
CA GLY A 152 3.92 -18.06 -2.86
C GLY A 152 3.85 -16.65 -2.26
N GLY A 153 4.96 -15.90 -2.22
CA GLY A 153 5.00 -14.52 -1.75
C GLY A 153 5.01 -14.35 -0.24
N ILE A 154 5.36 -15.39 0.50
CA ILE A 154 5.36 -15.38 1.97
C ILE A 154 6.60 -14.65 2.50
N GLN A 155 7.75 -14.88 1.87
CA GLN A 155 9.02 -14.29 2.27
C GLN A 155 9.74 -13.71 1.06
N VAL A 156 10.64 -12.77 1.30
CA VAL A 156 11.48 -12.15 0.28
C VAL A 156 12.91 -12.04 0.77
N ARG A 157 13.89 -12.33 -0.11
CA ARG A 157 15.31 -12.26 0.22
C ARG A 157 15.83 -10.85 0.06
N ILE A 158 16.57 -10.32 1.04
CA ILE A 158 17.34 -9.08 0.86
C ILE A 158 18.62 -9.43 0.12
N THR A 159 18.84 -8.81 -1.04
CA THR A 159 20.05 -9.02 -1.84
C THR A 159 21.19 -8.13 -1.35
N THR A 160 22.39 -8.68 -1.19
CA THR A 160 23.59 -7.93 -0.80
C THR A 160 24.32 -7.30 -1.97
N ARG A 161 23.86 -7.54 -3.21
CA ARG A 161 24.51 -6.97 -4.39
C ARG A 161 24.28 -5.47 -4.41
N SER A 162 25.31 -4.71 -4.03
CA SER A 162 25.57 -3.41 -4.64
C SER A 162 25.45 -3.63 -6.16
N ARG A 163 24.58 -2.88 -6.81
CA ARG A 163 24.55 -2.89 -8.27
C ARG A 163 25.92 -2.39 -8.71
N SER A 164 26.79 -3.29 -9.15
CA SER A 164 27.90 -2.89 -10.00
C SER A 164 27.28 -2.09 -11.15
N PRO A 165 27.82 -0.91 -11.49
CA PRO A 165 27.30 -0.12 -12.60
C PRO A 165 27.26 -1.02 -13.84
N SER A 166 26.13 -1.04 -14.54
CA SER A 166 25.99 -1.78 -15.78
C SER A 166 27.11 -1.35 -16.76
N PRO A 167 27.88 -2.28 -17.34
CA PRO A 167 28.81 -1.95 -18.41
C PRO A 167 28.00 -1.72 -19.70
N ALA A 168 27.43 -0.53 -19.86
CA ALA A 168 26.71 -0.15 -21.08
C ALA A 168 26.80 1.36 -21.32
N SER A 169 27.95 1.78 -21.86
CA SER A 169 28.08 2.84 -22.88
C SER A 169 29.57 2.99 -23.24
N ARG A 170 30.07 2.03 -24.00
CA ARG A 170 31.13 2.28 -24.98
C ARG A 170 30.57 1.86 -26.33
N GLY A 171 30.07 2.86 -27.05
CA GLY A 171 29.68 2.83 -28.46
C GLY A 171 29.97 4.23 -28.98
#